data_AF-A0A1I3YVV0-F1
#
_entry.id   AF-A0A1I3YVV0-F1
#
_cell.length_a   1.000
_cell.length_b   1.000
_cell.length_c   1.000
_cell.angle_alpha   90.00
_cell.angle_beta   90.00
_cell.angle_gamma   90.00
#
_symmetry.space_group_name_H-M   'P 1'
#
loop_
_entity.id
_entity.type
_entity.pdbx_description
1 polymer ?
#
loop_
_entity_poly.entity_id
_entity_poly.type
_entity_poly.pdbx_seq_one_letter_code
_entity_poly.pdbx_strand_id
1 'polypeptide(L)'
;MRIRLAAILLSALALHFAGPAYADQDQVPNFDVAKSCREAQDIGGDAERLAYKGCMQDENEARKQLVQNWSRFKTADRRNCVAQGAFPMPSYVEILTCIEMYDGGSVLNKGQVAPQLPPPQPTFGGAGPAAVQPVIQPSEPAASGAGGAIPN
;
A
#
# COMPACT_ATOMS: atom_id res chain seq x y z
N MET A 1 15.01 34.89 -59.17
CA MET A 1 15.67 34.54 -57.89
C MET A 1 14.68 34.38 -56.72
N ARG A 2 13.49 33.79 -56.92
CA ARG A 2 12.47 33.61 -55.85
C ARG A 2 11.92 32.18 -55.72
N ILE A 3 12.32 31.27 -56.60
CA ILE A 3 11.74 29.92 -56.70
C ILE A 3 12.59 28.86 -55.95
N ARG A 4 13.82 29.18 -55.53
CA ARG A 4 14.70 28.24 -54.80
C ARG A 4 14.53 28.24 -53.27
N LEU A 5 13.69 29.12 -52.72
CA LEU A 5 13.43 29.21 -51.27
C LEU A 5 12.28 28.29 -50.82
N ALA A 6 11.43 27.82 -51.73
CA ALA A 6 10.29 26.97 -51.38
C ALA A 6 10.65 25.49 -51.18
N ALA A 7 11.78 25.03 -51.73
CA ALA A 7 12.13 23.61 -51.71
C ALA A 7 12.87 23.15 -50.43
N ILE A 8 13.29 24.09 -49.57
CA ILE A 8 14.03 23.76 -48.33
C ILE A 8 13.08 23.65 -47.13
N LEU A 9 11.83 24.12 -47.22
CA LEU A 9 10.88 24.09 -46.11
C LEU A 9 10.08 22.78 -46.00
N LEU A 10 10.22 21.83 -46.92
CA LEU A 10 9.42 20.58 -46.94
C LEU A 10 10.14 19.34 -46.40
N SER A 11 11.42 19.42 -46.00
CA SER A 11 12.24 18.24 -45.67
C SER A 11 12.66 18.10 -44.21
N ALA A 12 12.01 18.79 -43.26
CA ALA A 12 12.43 18.81 -41.85
C ALA A 12 11.40 18.30 -40.83
N LEU A 13 10.51 17.37 -41.20
CA LEU A 13 9.52 16.79 -40.27
C LEU A 13 9.45 15.26 -40.31
N ALA A 14 10.59 14.58 -40.39
CA ALA A 14 10.66 13.11 -40.41
C ALA A 14 11.58 12.49 -39.33
N LEU A 15 11.91 13.23 -38.28
CA LEU A 15 12.48 12.67 -37.05
C LEU A 15 11.51 12.94 -35.89
N HIS A 16 11.59 12.13 -34.83
CA HIS A 16 10.86 12.24 -33.55
C HIS A 16 9.62 11.36 -33.34
N PHE A 17 9.66 10.08 -33.73
CA PHE A 17 9.00 9.05 -32.92
C PHE A 17 9.96 7.88 -32.65
N ALA A 18 11.14 8.19 -32.12
CA ALA A 18 11.86 7.21 -31.32
C ALA A 18 11.13 7.14 -29.97
N GLY A 19 10.10 6.29 -29.90
CA GLY A 19 9.46 5.98 -28.63
C GLY A 19 10.51 5.39 -27.67
N PRO A 20 10.43 5.70 -26.37
CA PRO A 20 11.36 5.12 -25.41
C PRO A 20 11.28 3.59 -25.50
N ALA A 21 12.42 2.97 -25.80
CA ALA A 21 12.61 1.54 -25.62
C ALA A 21 12.57 1.28 -24.10
N TYR A 22 11.37 1.06 -23.57
CA TYR A 22 11.22 0.56 -22.22
C TYR A 22 11.86 -0.82 -22.19
N ALA A 23 12.96 -0.96 -21.45
CA ALA A 23 13.47 -2.28 -21.11
C ALA A 23 12.33 -3.03 -20.41
N ASP A 24 11.83 -4.10 -21.03
CA ASP A 24 10.89 -5.00 -20.36
C ASP A 24 11.60 -5.49 -19.09
N GLN A 25 10.94 -5.35 -17.94
CA GLN A 25 11.42 -5.96 -16.71
C GLN A 25 11.07 -7.44 -16.82
N ASP A 26 11.84 -8.17 -17.62
CA ASP A 26 11.67 -9.60 -17.86
C ASP A 26 11.83 -10.42 -16.57
N GLN A 27 12.39 -9.81 -15.53
CA GLN A 27 12.61 -10.42 -14.22
C GLN A 27 12.07 -9.53 -13.10
N VAL A 28 11.71 -10.15 -11.99
CA VAL A 28 11.40 -9.45 -10.74
C VAL A 28 12.65 -8.66 -10.33
N PRO A 29 12.54 -7.35 -10.04
CA PRO A 29 13.70 -6.55 -9.65
C PRO A 29 14.32 -7.05 -8.34
N ASN A 30 15.58 -6.68 -8.10
CA ASN A 30 16.24 -6.92 -6.82
C ASN A 30 16.21 -5.65 -5.98
N PHE A 31 15.19 -5.55 -5.13
CA PHE A 31 15.01 -4.46 -4.18
C PHE A 31 15.67 -4.76 -2.83
N ASP A 32 16.37 -3.75 -2.29
CA ASP A 32 16.81 -3.71 -0.90
C ASP A 32 15.67 -3.21 0.00
N VAL A 33 14.80 -4.14 0.39
CA VAL A 33 13.65 -3.89 1.29
C VAL A 33 14.06 -3.67 2.75
N ALA A 34 15.34 -3.83 3.09
CA ALA A 34 15.77 -3.57 4.46
C ALA A 34 15.58 -2.08 4.84
N LYS A 35 15.56 -1.18 3.86
CA LYS A 35 15.25 0.25 4.09
C LYS A 35 13.80 0.46 4.51
N SER A 36 12.83 -0.08 3.77
CA SER A 36 11.41 0.00 4.12
C SER A 36 11.13 -0.73 5.43
N CYS A 37 11.78 -1.86 5.69
CA CYS A 37 11.60 -2.56 6.95
C CYS A 37 12.25 -1.88 8.16
N ARG A 38 13.32 -1.09 7.97
CA ARG A 38 13.83 -0.21 9.03
C ARG A 38 12.85 0.91 9.36
N GLU A 39 12.19 1.49 8.36
CA GLU A 39 11.11 2.46 8.63
C GLU A 39 9.98 1.82 9.46
N ALA A 40 9.57 0.60 9.11
CA ALA A 40 8.58 -0.15 9.89
C ALA A 40 9.07 -0.45 11.32
N GLN A 41 10.38 -0.68 11.50
CA GLN A 41 10.99 -0.83 12.82
C GLN A 41 10.87 0.46 13.63
N ASP A 42 11.24 1.60 13.04
CA ASP A 42 11.29 2.91 13.71
C ASP A 42 9.89 3.35 14.18
N ILE A 43 8.84 2.99 13.43
CA ILE A 43 7.44 3.28 13.78
C ILE A 43 6.88 2.25 14.79
N GLY A 44 7.50 1.08 14.93
CA GLY A 44 7.01 -0.05 15.71
C GLY A 44 7.05 0.10 17.24
N GLY A 45 7.68 1.16 17.78
CA GLY A 45 7.77 1.44 19.21
C GLY A 45 8.34 0.26 20.01
N ASP A 46 7.66 -0.16 21.07
CA ASP A 46 8.08 -1.29 21.93
C ASP A 46 8.19 -2.63 21.17
N ALA A 47 7.55 -2.74 20.01
CA ALA A 47 7.57 -3.92 19.16
C ALA A 47 8.52 -3.80 17.96
N GLU A 48 9.44 -2.83 17.95
CA GLU A 48 10.34 -2.52 16.83
C GLU A 48 10.97 -3.77 16.17
N ARG A 49 11.55 -4.69 16.96
CA ARG A 49 12.19 -5.90 16.45
C ARG A 49 11.19 -6.87 15.78
N LEU A 50 9.98 -6.94 16.31
CA LEU A 50 8.92 -7.76 15.72
C LEU A 50 8.42 -7.11 14.43
N ALA A 51 8.28 -5.79 14.39
CA ALA A 51 7.88 -5.03 13.20
C ALA A 51 8.89 -5.22 12.05
N TYR A 52 10.19 -5.09 12.31
CA TYR A 52 11.23 -5.36 11.32
C TYR A 52 11.14 -6.79 10.78
N LYS A 53 11.02 -7.78 11.69
CA LYS A 53 10.97 -9.20 11.32
C LYS A 53 9.73 -9.52 10.50
N GLY A 54 8.57 -8.98 10.88
CA GLY A 54 7.30 -9.14 10.16
C GLY A 54 7.40 -8.55 8.75
N CYS A 55 7.88 -7.30 8.63
CA CYS A 55 8.10 -6.68 7.33
C CYS A 55 9.02 -7.52 6.43
N MET A 56 10.17 -7.97 6.94
CA MET A 56 11.09 -8.80 6.15
C MET A 56 10.46 -10.12 5.71
N GLN A 57 9.56 -10.69 6.50
CA GLN A 57 8.83 -11.90 6.14
C GLN A 57 7.82 -11.63 5.02
N ASP A 58 7.02 -10.56 5.16
CA ASP A 58 5.99 -10.19 4.19
C ASP A 58 6.61 -9.84 2.83
N GLU A 59 7.71 -9.07 2.83
CA GLU A 59 8.46 -8.71 1.63
C GLU A 59 9.05 -9.93 0.91
N ASN A 60 9.58 -10.90 1.66
CA ASN A 60 10.13 -12.13 1.09
C ASN A 60 9.04 -13.03 0.50
N GLU A 61 7.89 -13.17 1.15
CA GLU A 61 6.78 -13.96 0.61
C GLU A 61 6.19 -13.28 -0.63
N ALA A 62 6.01 -11.95 -0.61
CA ALA A 62 5.56 -11.20 -1.78
C ALA A 62 6.52 -11.38 -2.97
N ARG A 63 7.83 -11.26 -2.75
CA ARG A 63 8.84 -11.52 -3.77
C ARG A 63 8.75 -12.94 -4.34
N LYS A 64 8.53 -13.94 -3.48
CA LYS A 64 8.39 -15.33 -3.90
C LYS A 64 7.17 -15.51 -4.81
N GLN A 65 6.03 -14.91 -4.47
CA GLN A 65 4.83 -14.95 -5.32
C GLN A 65 5.05 -14.26 -6.67
N LEU A 66 5.71 -13.09 -6.66
CA LEU A 66 6.10 -12.39 -7.88
C LEU A 66 6.99 -13.25 -8.76
N VAL A 67 8.04 -13.87 -8.20
CA VAL A 67 8.96 -14.74 -8.97
C VAL A 67 8.24 -15.93 -9.58
N GLN A 68 7.34 -16.57 -8.84
CA GLN A 68 6.59 -17.74 -9.32
C GLN A 68 5.64 -17.42 -10.48
N ASN A 69 5.08 -16.22 -10.50
CA ASN A 69 4.02 -15.85 -11.44
C ASN A 69 4.44 -14.77 -12.43
N TRP A 70 5.69 -14.29 -12.39
CA TRP A 70 6.14 -13.08 -13.10
C TRP A 70 5.76 -13.07 -14.57
N SER A 71 6.04 -14.16 -15.28
CA SER A 71 5.77 -14.30 -16.71
C SER A 71 4.28 -14.38 -17.07
N ARG A 72 3.40 -14.63 -16.08
CA ARG A 72 1.95 -14.71 -16.26
C ARG A 72 1.28 -13.33 -16.18
N PHE A 73 1.92 -12.37 -15.52
CA PHE A 73 1.43 -10.99 -15.45
C PHE A 73 1.72 -10.26 -16.76
N LYS A 74 0.81 -9.36 -17.16
CA LYS A 74 0.98 -8.56 -18.37
C LYS A 74 2.20 -7.65 -18.23
N THR A 75 3.00 -7.52 -19.31
CA THR A 75 4.19 -6.65 -19.33
C THR A 75 3.90 -5.22 -18.86
N ALA A 76 2.76 -4.64 -19.25
CA ALA A 76 2.38 -3.28 -18.84
C ALA A 76 2.18 -3.18 -17.32
N ASP A 77 1.53 -4.17 -16.71
CA ASP A 77 1.26 -4.22 -15.27
C ASP A 77 2.58 -4.41 -14.51
N ARG A 78 3.44 -5.33 -14.96
CA ARG A 78 4.79 -5.52 -14.39
C ARG A 78 5.58 -4.21 -14.36
N ARG A 79 5.63 -3.50 -15.48
CA ARG A 79 6.36 -2.22 -15.57
C ARG A 79 5.76 -1.16 -14.64
N ASN A 80 4.44 -0.97 -14.68
CA ASN A 80 3.77 0.06 -13.90
C ASN A 80 3.88 -0.23 -12.39
N CYS A 81 3.67 -1.48 -11.98
CA CYS A 81 3.72 -1.87 -10.58
C CYS A 81 5.15 -1.88 -10.01
N VAL A 82 6.17 -2.22 -10.81
CA VAL A 82 7.57 -2.06 -10.40
C VAL A 82 7.92 -0.59 -10.13
N ALA A 83 7.42 0.33 -10.96
CA ALA A 83 7.65 1.75 -10.74
C ALA A 83 7.00 2.25 -9.44
N GLN A 84 5.80 1.74 -9.11
CA GLN A 84 5.12 2.06 -7.85
C GLN A 84 5.83 1.44 -6.65
N GLY A 85 6.16 0.15 -6.69
CA GLY A 85 6.85 -0.50 -5.58
C GLY A 85 8.31 -0.05 -5.39
N ALA A 86 8.89 0.73 -6.29
CA ALA A 86 10.23 1.29 -6.12
C ALA A 86 10.26 2.58 -5.29
N PHE A 87 9.15 3.31 -5.18
CA PHE A 87 9.11 4.66 -4.62
C PHE A 87 7.82 4.90 -3.80
N PRO A 88 7.88 5.57 -2.62
CA PRO A 88 9.02 6.26 -2.02
C PRO A 88 10.07 5.33 -1.41
N MET A 89 9.70 4.09 -1.13
CA MET A 89 10.61 3.07 -0.64
C MET A 89 10.37 1.75 -1.39
N PRO A 90 11.41 0.91 -1.54
CA PRO A 90 11.28 -0.40 -2.17
C PRO A 90 10.34 -1.33 -1.38
N SER A 91 9.34 -1.90 -2.06
CA SER A 91 8.44 -2.91 -1.51
C SER A 91 7.94 -3.86 -2.60
N TYR A 92 8.15 -5.17 -2.40
CA TYR A 92 7.54 -6.23 -3.19
C TYR A 92 6.07 -6.43 -2.84
N VAL A 93 5.68 -6.16 -1.59
CA VAL A 93 4.26 -6.18 -1.19
C VAL A 93 3.48 -5.18 -2.05
N GLU A 94 3.99 -3.97 -2.22
CA GLU A 94 3.35 -2.95 -3.07
C GLU A 94 3.27 -3.37 -4.54
N ILE A 95 4.33 -3.99 -5.09
CA ILE A 95 4.27 -4.53 -6.46
C ILE A 95 3.16 -5.58 -6.58
N LEU A 96 3.14 -6.53 -5.64
CA LEU A 96 2.19 -7.65 -5.67
C LEU A 96 0.75 -7.14 -5.56
N THR A 97 0.48 -6.27 -4.58
CA THR A 97 -0.84 -5.66 -4.40
C THR A 97 -1.26 -4.84 -5.62
N CYS A 98 -0.35 -4.06 -6.21
CA CYS A 98 -0.63 -3.33 -7.45
C CYS A 98 -1.05 -4.29 -8.59
N ILE A 99 -0.32 -5.38 -8.79
CA ILE A 99 -0.62 -6.36 -9.83
C ILE A 99 -1.97 -7.06 -9.56
N GLU A 100 -2.25 -7.40 -8.31
CA GLU A 100 -3.52 -8.00 -7.89
C GLU A 100 -4.72 -7.11 -8.24
N MET A 101 -4.58 -5.78 -8.12
CA MET A 101 -5.60 -4.82 -8.50
C MET A 101 -5.84 -4.78 -10.03
N TYR A 102 -4.79 -4.91 -10.85
CA TYR A 102 -4.93 -4.93 -12.31
C TYR A 102 -5.47 -6.27 -12.84
N ASP A 103 -5.13 -7.37 -12.17
CA ASP A 103 -5.47 -8.72 -12.62
C ASP A 103 -6.72 -9.30 -11.92
N GLY A 104 -7.30 -8.57 -10.97
CA GLY A 104 -8.43 -9.05 -10.15
C GLY A 104 -8.11 -10.31 -9.36
N GLY A 105 -6.82 -10.51 -9.02
CA GLY A 105 -6.30 -11.72 -8.37
C GLY A 105 -6.36 -13.00 -9.23
N SER A 106 -6.63 -12.92 -10.53
CA SER A 106 -6.94 -14.11 -11.36
C SER A 106 -5.76 -15.07 -11.54
N VAL A 107 -4.54 -14.54 -11.64
CA VAL A 107 -3.28 -15.29 -11.77
C VAL A 107 -2.91 -15.97 -10.46
N LEU A 108 -3.15 -15.31 -9.32
CA LEU A 108 -2.84 -15.85 -8.00
C LEU A 108 -3.92 -16.84 -7.52
N ASN A 109 -5.20 -16.55 -7.78
CA ASN A 109 -6.35 -17.40 -7.42
C ASN A 109 -6.34 -18.76 -8.12
N LYS A 110 -5.81 -18.86 -9.36
CA LYS A 110 -5.66 -20.14 -10.07
C LYS A 110 -4.68 -21.13 -9.42
N GLY A 111 -3.92 -20.71 -8.40
CA GLY A 111 -3.00 -21.58 -7.64
C GLY A 111 -3.10 -21.44 -6.12
N GLN A 112 -3.93 -20.53 -5.60
CA GLN A 112 -4.08 -20.26 -4.17
C GLN A 112 -5.54 -20.46 -3.76
N VAL A 113 -5.86 -21.66 -3.27
CA VAL A 113 -7.07 -21.84 -2.45
C VAL A 113 -6.81 -21.15 -1.11
N ALA A 114 -7.69 -20.17 -0.82
CA ALA A 114 -7.75 -19.25 0.32
C ALA A 114 -7.02 -17.90 0.12
N PRO A 115 -7.71 -16.76 0.33
CA PRO A 115 -7.06 -15.47 0.55
C PRO A 115 -6.15 -15.63 1.76
N GLN A 116 -4.85 -15.61 1.54
CA GLN A 116 -3.94 -15.26 2.60
C GLN A 116 -4.03 -13.75 2.75
N LEU A 117 -5.15 -13.28 3.32
CA LEU A 117 -4.98 -12.20 4.27
C LEU A 117 -3.88 -12.69 5.22
N PRO A 118 -2.84 -11.89 5.51
CA PRO A 118 -2.02 -12.20 6.67
C PRO A 118 -2.98 -12.55 7.82
N PRO A 119 -2.69 -13.60 8.62
CA PRO A 119 -3.49 -13.84 9.83
C PRO A 119 -3.66 -12.49 10.51
N PRO A 120 -4.88 -12.12 10.98
CA PRO A 120 -5.14 -10.78 11.50
C PRO A 120 -3.94 -10.41 12.35
N GLN A 121 -3.14 -9.46 11.86
CA GLN A 121 -1.99 -9.03 12.63
C GLN A 121 -2.58 -8.66 13.98
N PRO A 122 -1.96 -9.08 15.10
CA PRO A 122 -2.43 -8.64 16.40
C PRO A 122 -2.55 -7.13 16.28
N THR A 123 -3.79 -6.65 16.28
CA THR A 123 -4.08 -5.23 16.18
C THR A 123 -3.28 -4.65 17.33
N PHE A 124 -2.28 -3.83 17.00
CA PHE A 124 -1.53 -3.09 17.99
C PHE A 124 -2.57 -2.52 18.94
N GLY A 125 -2.46 -2.91 20.21
CA GLY A 125 -3.44 -2.67 21.24
C GLY A 125 -3.83 -1.21 21.27
N GLY A 126 -4.87 -0.88 20.51
CA GLY A 126 -5.61 0.34 20.67
C GLY A 126 -6.38 0.15 21.96
N ALA A 127 -5.85 0.71 23.04
CA ALA A 127 -6.72 1.33 24.03
C ALA A 127 -7.54 2.41 23.30
N GLY A 128 -8.59 1.98 22.59
CA GLY A 128 -9.73 2.80 22.22
C GLY A 128 -10.71 2.79 23.40
N PRO A 129 -11.45 3.89 23.62
CA PRO A 129 -12.02 4.21 24.91
C PRO A 129 -13.03 3.16 25.35
N ALA A 130 -13.10 2.97 26.67
CA ALA A 130 -14.17 2.27 27.35
C ALA A 130 -15.50 2.50 26.61
N ALA A 131 -16.20 1.40 26.32
CA ALA A 131 -17.55 1.43 25.83
C ALA A 131 -18.33 2.51 26.59
N VAL A 132 -18.76 3.55 25.90
CA VAL A 132 -19.82 4.43 26.42
C VAL A 132 -21.07 3.57 26.42
N GLN A 133 -21.26 2.84 27.52
CA GLN A 133 -22.56 2.25 27.81
C GLN A 133 -23.54 3.43 27.92
N PRO A 134 -24.73 3.38 27.30
CA PRO A 134 -25.78 4.31 27.65
C PRO A 134 -26.09 4.04 29.11
N VAL A 135 -25.71 4.97 29.99
CA VAL A 135 -26.07 4.91 31.40
C VAL A 135 -27.58 5.15 31.47
N ILE A 136 -28.37 4.07 31.42
CA ILE A 136 -29.75 4.14 31.87
C ILE A 136 -29.67 4.10 33.41
N GLN A 137 -29.42 5.27 34.01
CA GLN A 137 -29.56 5.45 35.45
C GLN A 137 -30.98 5.95 35.73
N PRO A 138 -31.83 5.17 36.42
CA PRO A 138 -32.96 5.74 37.14
C PRO A 138 -32.38 6.56 38.31
N SER A 139 -32.51 7.88 38.24
CA SER A 139 -32.09 8.76 39.33
C SER A 139 -33.18 8.82 40.40
N GLU A 140 -33.02 8.06 41.48
CA GLU A 140 -33.46 8.37 42.84
C GLU A 140 -32.69 7.43 43.81
N PRO A 141 -32.41 7.79 45.08
CA PRO A 141 -33.19 8.70 45.92
C PRO A 141 -32.37 9.63 46.85
N ALA A 142 -33.12 10.32 47.72
CA ALA A 142 -32.79 10.71 49.11
C ALA A 142 -32.58 12.21 49.42
N ALA A 143 -33.69 12.79 49.91
CA ALA A 143 -33.81 13.66 51.08
C ALA A 143 -32.55 14.26 51.75
N SER A 144 -32.56 15.59 51.87
CA SER A 144 -32.14 16.40 53.03
C SER A 144 -32.50 17.86 52.66
N GLY A 145 -33.35 18.63 53.35
CA GLY A 145 -33.31 18.96 54.78
C GLY A 145 -32.77 20.41 54.94
N ALA A 146 -33.59 21.30 55.52
CA ALA A 146 -33.34 22.70 55.91
C ALA A 146 -33.40 23.78 54.78
N GLY A 147 -34.08 24.92 54.90
CA GLY A 147 -34.89 25.50 55.97
C GLY A 147 -35.30 26.94 55.63
N GLY A 148 -36.42 27.41 56.20
CA GLY A 148 -36.66 28.81 56.56
C GLY A 148 -37.37 29.75 55.57
N ALA A 149 -38.64 30.08 55.86
CA ALA A 149 -39.16 31.46 56.00
C ALA A 149 -40.66 31.49 56.36
N ILE A 150 -40.96 31.97 57.57
CA ILE A 150 -42.20 32.65 58.04
C ILE A 150 -42.01 34.17 57.74
N PRO A 151 -42.97 35.14 57.70
CA PRO A 151 -44.44 35.20 58.01
C PRO A 151 -45.27 35.77 56.81
N ASN A 152 -46.59 36.08 56.83
CA ASN A 152 -47.57 36.53 57.84
C ASN A 152 -48.94 35.93 57.52
#